data_AF-A0A1H7Z438-F1
#
_entry.id   AF-A0A1H7Z438-F1
#
_cell.length_a   1.000
_cell.length_b   1.000
_cell.length_c   1.000
_cell.angle_alpha   90.00
_cell.angle_beta   90.00
_cell.angle_gamma   90.00
#
_symmetry.space_group_name_H-M   'P 1'
#
loop_
_entity.id
_entity.type
_entity.pdbx_description
1 polymer ?
#
loop_
_entity_poly.entity_id
_entity_poly.type
_entity_poly.pdbx_seq_one_letter_code
_entity_poly.pdbx_strand_id
1 'polypeptide(L)'
;MKWCIEHPGPYTPSEEIELRKEAMAVLVESVKAGDITSLDGAESPLSERIRAQHGVTDFEMNSNWVGSSQDWICPCCGRSKFQVSRVGKKGQILAKLVIHHDHMGEAMKAAFHSAFEAAGTRVEQIDGGRLVERMGDAFAAYAEVLVCEDCNNADSEAKKLARSPSYFSFSIGQIRRLIRSADHRPHLVEPARAEKVWAEAEPAYKLRMKLISAVARAAATDAHWYEPHARAADPIPVFGLTRRSFESEIARWAYADPLLRTLGVITKVSAPNLSRWRQVAQKPGKQLPANYLAMLRTEESHGRSWEALPEGWCCPVCRRSKNELVYVGGQGKVIFAMRLVTARRLGVTDAHLQPLRIDAHELEVGGGSMRR
;
A
#
# COMPACT_ATOMS: atom_id res chain seq x y z
N MET A 1 22.58 -3.78 -22.16
CA MET A 1 23.76 -4.63 -21.86
C MET A 1 25.06 -3.95 -22.25
N LYS A 2 25.27 -3.59 -23.53
CA LYS A 2 26.49 -2.90 -24.01
C LYS A 2 26.85 -1.65 -23.17
N TRP A 3 25.86 -0.81 -22.85
CA TRP A 3 26.04 0.38 -22.04
C TRP A 3 26.68 0.11 -20.66
N CYS A 4 26.25 -0.94 -19.94
CA CYS A 4 26.79 -1.27 -18.62
C CYS A 4 28.26 -1.72 -18.68
N ILE A 5 28.67 -2.37 -19.78
CA ILE A 5 30.05 -2.81 -20.01
C ILE A 5 30.96 -1.62 -20.28
N GLU A 6 30.46 -0.61 -20.99
CA GLU A 6 31.19 0.62 -21.33
C GLU A 6 31.40 1.55 -20.12
N HIS A 7 30.72 1.28 -18.99
CA HIS A 7 30.74 2.11 -17.78
C HIS A 7 31.11 1.30 -16.50
N PRO A 8 32.38 0.85 -16.35
CA PRO A 8 32.81 -0.03 -15.26
C PRO A 8 33.08 0.65 -13.89
N GLY A 9 33.07 1.99 -13.81
CA GLY A 9 33.38 2.74 -12.58
C GLY A 9 34.85 2.65 -12.12
N PRO A 10 35.22 3.29 -10.99
CA PRO A 10 34.36 4.03 -10.04
C PRO A 10 33.95 5.43 -10.51
N TYR A 11 32.94 6.03 -9.84
CA TYR A 11 32.37 7.34 -10.17
C TYR A 11 32.23 8.22 -8.93
N THR A 12 32.34 9.52 -9.10
CA THR A 12 31.91 10.51 -8.11
C THR A 12 30.38 10.55 -8.01
N PRO A 13 29.79 11.04 -6.90
CA PRO A 13 28.34 11.18 -6.78
C PRO A 13 27.68 12.00 -7.90
N SER A 14 28.37 13.02 -8.43
CA SER A 14 27.88 13.83 -9.56
C SER A 14 27.89 13.07 -10.88
N GLU A 15 28.97 12.33 -11.17
CA GLU A 15 29.06 11.49 -12.37
C GLU A 15 28.02 10.36 -12.33
N GLU A 16 27.79 9.78 -11.16
CA GLU A 16 26.79 8.74 -10.98
C GLU A 16 25.36 9.25 -11.28
N ILE A 17 25.06 10.51 -10.95
CA ILE A 17 23.76 11.13 -11.28
C ILE A 17 23.58 11.25 -12.80
N GLU A 18 24.58 11.73 -13.54
CA GLU A 18 24.48 11.88 -15.00
C GLU A 18 24.44 10.52 -15.71
N LEU A 19 25.27 9.57 -15.30
CA LEU A 19 25.28 8.21 -15.84
C LEU A 19 23.94 7.50 -15.61
N ARG A 20 23.27 7.74 -14.47
CA ARG A 20 21.92 7.21 -14.24
C ARG A 20 20.89 7.78 -15.20
N LYS A 21 20.97 9.08 -15.55
CA LYS A 21 20.06 9.67 -16.56
C LYS A 21 20.29 9.05 -17.93
N GLU A 22 21.54 8.87 -18.31
CA GLU A 22 21.92 8.24 -19.58
C GLU A 22 21.44 6.79 -19.64
N ALA A 23 21.74 5.99 -18.61
CA ALA A 23 21.28 4.61 -18.49
C ALA A 23 19.75 4.49 -18.61
N MET A 24 19.03 5.41 -17.96
CA MET A 24 17.57 5.47 -18.01
C MET A 24 17.07 5.72 -19.44
N ALA A 25 17.67 6.68 -20.15
CA ALA A 25 17.29 6.99 -21.53
C ALA A 25 17.54 5.79 -22.46
N VAL A 26 18.71 5.15 -22.35
CA VAL A 26 19.04 3.95 -23.14
C VAL A 26 18.08 2.80 -22.84
N LEU A 27 17.72 2.60 -21.58
CA LEU A 27 16.78 1.56 -21.16
C LEU A 27 15.37 1.79 -21.75
N VAL A 28 14.88 3.04 -21.73
CA VAL A 28 13.59 3.41 -22.31
C VAL A 28 13.57 3.18 -23.83
N GLU A 29 14.62 3.61 -24.54
CA GLU A 29 14.74 3.38 -25.98
C GLU A 29 14.82 1.88 -26.30
N SER A 30 15.49 1.08 -25.47
CA SER A 30 15.56 -0.38 -25.65
C SER A 30 14.18 -1.04 -25.45
N VAL A 31 13.36 -0.57 -24.51
CA VAL A 31 11.97 -1.07 -24.35
C VAL A 31 11.10 -0.68 -25.54
N LYS A 32 11.24 0.55 -26.02
CA LYS A 32 10.53 1.08 -27.19
C LYS A 32 10.89 0.32 -28.48
N ALA A 33 12.17 0.03 -28.69
CA ALA A 33 12.66 -0.74 -29.82
C ALA A 33 12.25 -2.23 -29.78
N GLY A 34 11.82 -2.72 -28.61
CA GLY A 34 11.49 -4.14 -28.41
C GLY A 34 12.68 -5.02 -28.06
N ASP A 35 13.86 -4.43 -27.82
CA ASP A 35 15.06 -5.16 -27.36
C ASP A 35 14.88 -5.71 -25.93
N ILE A 36 14.03 -5.05 -25.13
CA ILE A 36 13.67 -5.48 -23.77
C ILE A 36 12.15 -5.70 -23.71
N THR A 37 11.76 -6.97 -23.62
CA THR A 37 10.36 -7.39 -23.50
C THR A 37 9.97 -7.79 -22.08
N SER A 38 10.92 -7.83 -21.13
CA SER A 38 10.67 -8.09 -19.71
C SER A 38 9.99 -6.92 -18.99
N LEU A 39 10.01 -5.73 -19.62
CA LEU A 39 9.25 -4.54 -19.24
C LEU A 39 8.34 -4.13 -20.39
N ASP A 40 7.37 -3.30 -20.06
CA ASP A 40 6.45 -2.69 -21.00
C ASP A 40 6.47 -1.18 -20.85
N GLY A 41 5.85 -0.46 -21.77
CA GLY A 41 5.81 0.99 -21.75
C GLY A 41 4.79 1.50 -22.74
N ALA A 42 4.39 2.76 -22.62
CA ALA A 42 3.40 3.35 -23.52
C ALA A 42 3.86 3.26 -25.00
N GLU A 43 5.17 3.38 -25.26
CA GLU A 43 5.76 3.30 -26.60
C GLU A 43 6.36 1.92 -26.92
N SER A 44 6.01 0.87 -26.16
CA SER A 44 6.47 -0.49 -26.49
C SER A 44 5.79 -1.04 -27.75
N PRO A 45 6.38 -2.05 -28.42
CA PRO A 45 5.74 -2.73 -29.56
C PRO A 45 4.35 -3.31 -29.22
N LEU A 46 4.18 -3.84 -28.00
CA LEU A 46 2.86 -4.29 -27.54
C LEU A 46 1.87 -3.12 -27.45
N SER A 47 2.27 -1.99 -26.86
CA SER A 47 1.39 -0.84 -26.73
C SER A 47 0.99 -0.26 -28.09
N GLU A 48 1.90 -0.24 -29.07
CA GLU A 48 1.57 0.13 -30.45
C GLU A 48 0.51 -0.78 -31.06
N ARG A 49 0.64 -2.10 -30.89
CA ARG A 49 -0.38 -3.07 -31.32
C ARG A 49 -1.72 -2.83 -30.65
N ILE A 50 -1.71 -2.52 -29.35
CA ILE A 50 -2.93 -2.22 -28.59
C ILE A 50 -3.58 -0.93 -29.11
N ARG A 51 -2.81 0.12 -29.43
CA ARG A 51 -3.36 1.35 -30.04
C ARG A 51 -4.01 1.06 -31.39
N ALA A 52 -3.33 0.28 -32.24
CA ALA A 52 -3.87 -0.12 -33.54
C ALA A 52 -5.19 -0.91 -33.39
N GLN A 53 -5.27 -1.79 -32.40
CA GLN A 53 -6.46 -2.59 -32.12
C GLN A 53 -7.67 -1.75 -31.68
N HIS A 54 -7.46 -0.73 -30.84
CA HIS A 54 -8.56 0.07 -30.27
C HIS A 54 -8.84 1.38 -31.01
N GLY A 55 -7.96 1.79 -31.93
CA GLY A 55 -8.10 3.06 -32.67
C GLY A 55 -7.93 4.32 -31.80
N VAL A 56 -7.35 4.19 -30.61
CA VAL A 56 -7.11 5.29 -29.67
C VAL A 56 -5.67 5.24 -29.15
N THR A 57 -5.12 6.39 -28.78
CA THR A 57 -3.68 6.51 -28.43
C THR A 57 -3.43 6.66 -26.93
N ASP A 58 -4.41 7.12 -26.18
CA ASP A 58 -4.27 7.52 -24.79
C ASP A 58 -4.39 6.32 -23.84
N PHE A 59 -3.40 6.16 -22.94
CA PHE A 59 -3.33 5.04 -22.00
C PHE A 59 -3.61 5.48 -20.55
N GLU A 60 -4.19 4.57 -19.78
CA GLU A 60 -4.18 4.57 -18.32
C GLU A 60 -3.44 3.32 -17.84
N MET A 61 -2.13 3.48 -17.63
CA MET A 61 -1.19 2.41 -17.25
C MET A 61 -0.76 2.53 -15.78
N ASN A 62 -0.77 1.41 -15.06
CA ASN A 62 -0.21 1.35 -13.70
C ASN A 62 1.17 0.70 -13.67
N SER A 63 1.85 0.82 -12.52
CA SER A 63 3.20 0.30 -12.30
C SER A 63 3.31 -1.19 -12.58
N ASN A 64 2.31 -1.99 -12.19
CA ASN A 64 2.34 -3.43 -12.42
C ASN A 64 2.29 -3.79 -13.90
N TRP A 65 1.54 -3.04 -14.71
CA TRP A 65 1.53 -3.25 -16.16
C TRP A 65 2.91 -2.98 -16.75
N VAL A 66 3.48 -1.81 -16.48
CA VAL A 66 4.78 -1.37 -16.99
C VAL A 66 5.91 -2.28 -16.49
N GLY A 67 5.88 -2.66 -15.22
CA GLY A 67 6.88 -3.51 -14.57
C GLY A 67 6.75 -5.01 -14.90
N SER A 68 5.77 -5.40 -15.72
CA SER A 68 5.62 -6.80 -16.17
C SER A 68 5.98 -6.93 -17.65
N SER A 69 6.39 -8.13 -18.05
CA SER A 69 6.71 -8.44 -19.45
C SER A 69 5.59 -8.11 -20.42
N GLN A 70 5.93 -7.74 -21.65
CA GLN A 70 4.99 -7.61 -22.77
C GLN A 70 4.27 -8.93 -23.06
N ASP A 71 4.92 -10.07 -22.83
CA ASP A 71 4.35 -11.40 -23.03
C ASP A 71 3.60 -11.93 -21.80
N TRP A 72 3.33 -11.08 -20.81
CA TRP A 72 2.61 -11.49 -19.61
C TRP A 72 1.22 -12.04 -19.95
N ILE A 73 0.91 -13.20 -19.36
CA ILE A 73 -0.37 -13.89 -19.45
C ILE A 73 -0.98 -13.98 -18.06
N CYS A 74 -2.27 -13.64 -17.96
CA CYS A 74 -2.98 -13.69 -16.70
C CYS A 74 -3.05 -15.14 -16.17
N PRO A 75 -2.48 -15.44 -14.99
CA PRO A 75 -2.50 -16.79 -14.44
C PRO A 75 -3.92 -17.22 -14.06
N CYS A 76 -4.88 -16.29 -13.94
CA CYS A 76 -6.28 -16.59 -13.68
C CYS A 76 -7.05 -16.94 -14.95
N CYS A 77 -7.21 -16.00 -15.89
CA CYS A 77 -8.06 -16.17 -17.07
C CYS A 77 -7.32 -16.59 -18.35
N GLY A 78 -5.99 -16.67 -18.36
CA GLY A 78 -5.19 -17.08 -19.52
C GLY A 78 -5.09 -16.03 -20.63
N ARG A 79 -5.69 -14.84 -20.47
CA ARG A 79 -5.58 -13.74 -21.45
C ARG A 79 -4.22 -13.04 -21.33
N SER A 80 -3.61 -12.73 -22.47
CA SER A 80 -2.41 -11.87 -22.55
C SER A 80 -2.73 -10.40 -22.26
N LYS A 81 -1.71 -9.57 -22.04
CA LYS A 81 -1.86 -8.11 -21.96
C LYS A 81 -2.66 -7.53 -23.15
N PHE A 82 -2.36 -7.98 -24.36
CA PHE A 82 -3.11 -7.57 -25.55
C PHE A 82 -4.60 -7.85 -25.37
N GLN A 83 -4.96 -9.08 -25.01
CA GLN A 83 -6.35 -9.51 -24.87
C GLN A 83 -7.10 -8.89 -23.68
N VAL A 84 -6.42 -8.44 -22.61
CA VAL A 84 -7.07 -7.76 -21.48
C VAL A 84 -7.24 -6.25 -21.69
N SER A 85 -6.51 -5.68 -22.65
CA SER A 85 -6.61 -4.25 -22.98
C SER A 85 -7.99 -3.92 -23.54
N ARG A 86 -8.56 -2.78 -23.15
CA ARG A 86 -9.88 -2.33 -23.61
C ARG A 86 -10.03 -0.82 -23.48
N VAL A 87 -10.96 -0.24 -24.24
CA VAL A 87 -11.32 1.17 -24.11
C VAL A 87 -12.19 1.40 -22.88
N GLY A 88 -11.76 2.32 -22.01
CA GLY A 88 -12.48 2.77 -20.83
C GLY A 88 -13.52 3.85 -21.14
N LYS A 89 -14.31 4.22 -20.14
CA LYS A 89 -15.41 5.20 -20.29
C LYS A 89 -14.96 6.62 -20.68
N LYS A 90 -13.68 6.96 -20.55
CA LYS A 90 -13.13 8.27 -20.93
C LYS A 90 -12.39 8.22 -22.28
N GLY A 91 -12.55 7.15 -23.05
CA GLY A 91 -11.88 6.97 -24.35
C GLY A 91 -10.42 6.54 -24.26
N GLN A 92 -9.94 6.20 -23.08
CA GLN A 92 -8.55 5.77 -22.82
C GLN A 92 -8.42 4.25 -22.83
N ILE A 93 -7.26 3.72 -23.22
CA ILE A 93 -6.92 2.30 -23.09
C ILE A 93 -6.64 1.98 -21.63
N LEU A 94 -7.38 1.03 -21.07
CA LEU A 94 -7.14 0.49 -19.74
C LEU A 94 -6.05 -0.59 -19.82
N ALA A 95 -4.93 -0.32 -19.16
CA ALA A 95 -3.75 -1.17 -19.14
C ALA A 95 -3.29 -1.34 -17.68
N LYS A 96 -4.04 -2.15 -16.92
CA LYS A 96 -3.85 -2.31 -15.48
C LYS A 96 -3.74 -3.77 -15.07
N LEU A 97 -2.71 -4.07 -14.30
CA LEU A 97 -2.53 -5.34 -13.59
C LEU A 97 -2.63 -5.10 -12.08
N VAL A 98 -3.23 -6.04 -11.35
CA VAL A 98 -3.52 -5.88 -9.91
C VAL A 98 -2.97 -7.08 -9.16
N ILE A 99 -2.35 -6.83 -8.01
CA ILE A 99 -1.97 -7.89 -7.08
C ILE A 99 -3.22 -8.32 -6.32
N HIS A 100 -3.72 -9.49 -6.69
CA HIS A 100 -4.86 -10.11 -6.05
C HIS A 100 -4.40 -10.87 -4.80
N HIS A 101 -5.01 -10.58 -3.66
CA HIS A 101 -4.64 -11.13 -2.36
C HIS A 101 -5.87 -11.45 -1.52
N ASP A 102 -5.69 -12.34 -0.55
CA ASP A 102 -6.71 -12.63 0.45
C ASP A 102 -6.70 -11.54 1.53
N HIS A 103 -7.88 -11.15 2.03
CA HIS A 103 -8.01 -10.08 3.03
C HIS A 103 -7.97 -10.60 4.47
N MET A 104 -7.29 -11.73 4.71
CA MET A 104 -7.19 -12.34 6.04
C MET A 104 -6.26 -11.57 6.98
N GLY A 105 -5.24 -10.89 6.47
CA GLY A 105 -4.41 -9.98 7.27
C GLY A 105 -5.22 -8.82 7.83
N GLU A 106 -6.12 -8.24 7.03
CA GLU A 106 -7.07 -7.20 7.44
C GLU A 106 -8.09 -7.72 8.45
N ALA A 107 -8.58 -8.94 8.26
CA ALA A 107 -9.46 -9.61 9.21
C ALA A 107 -8.78 -9.80 10.57
N MET A 108 -7.51 -10.22 10.56
CA MET A 108 -6.68 -10.39 11.75
C MET A 108 -6.50 -9.07 12.52
N LYS A 109 -6.13 -8.00 11.82
CA LYS A 109 -6.00 -6.65 12.41
C LYS A 109 -7.32 -6.16 13.01
N ALA A 110 -8.43 -6.34 12.29
CA ALA A 110 -9.75 -5.97 12.79
C ALA A 110 -10.17 -6.77 14.02
N ALA A 111 -9.91 -8.09 14.02
CA ALA A 111 -10.19 -8.95 15.17
C ALA A 111 -9.34 -8.56 16.39
N PHE A 112 -8.07 -8.21 16.19
CA PHE A 112 -7.18 -7.75 17.25
C PHE A 112 -7.69 -6.45 17.89
N HIS A 113 -7.99 -5.42 17.10
CA HIS A 113 -8.52 -4.16 17.65
C HIS A 113 -9.84 -4.37 18.39
N SER A 114 -10.74 -5.20 17.85
CA SER A 114 -12.00 -5.53 18.53
C SER A 114 -11.77 -6.28 19.84
N ALA A 115 -10.83 -7.22 19.88
CA ALA A 115 -10.49 -7.95 21.10
C ALA A 115 -9.81 -7.05 22.15
N PHE A 116 -8.96 -6.13 21.70
CA PHE A 116 -8.26 -5.19 22.57
C PHE A 116 -9.21 -4.15 23.17
N GLU A 117 -10.14 -3.61 22.37
CA GLU A 117 -11.24 -2.79 22.89
C GLU A 117 -12.06 -3.56 23.93
N ALA A 118 -12.46 -4.80 23.64
CA ALA A 118 -13.25 -5.63 24.55
C ALA A 118 -12.51 -6.03 25.84
N ALA A 119 -11.19 -6.23 25.76
CA ALA A 119 -10.36 -6.54 26.94
C ALA A 119 -10.25 -5.35 27.91
N GLY A 120 -10.37 -4.11 27.42
CA GLY A 120 -10.35 -2.90 28.23
C GLY A 120 -9.03 -2.64 28.98
N THR A 121 -7.97 -3.40 28.69
CA THR A 121 -6.66 -3.23 29.32
C THR A 121 -6.06 -1.86 28.96
N ARG A 122 -5.40 -1.24 29.95
CA ARG A 122 -4.70 0.05 29.81
C ARG A 122 -3.22 -0.13 29.46
N VAL A 123 -2.78 -1.36 29.26
CA VAL A 123 -1.40 -1.71 28.89
C VAL A 123 -1.34 -1.86 27.37
N GLU A 124 -0.36 -1.22 26.75
CA GLU A 124 -0.07 -1.37 25.32
C GLU A 124 0.33 -2.80 24.98
N GLN A 125 -0.04 -3.25 23.77
CA GLN A 125 0.12 -4.63 23.29
C GLN A 125 1.02 -4.64 22.06
N ILE A 126 2.21 -4.01 22.15
CA ILE A 126 3.13 -3.81 21.03
C ILE A 126 3.50 -5.17 20.39
N ASP A 127 3.92 -6.13 21.21
CA ASP A 127 4.33 -7.44 20.72
C ASP A 127 3.15 -8.28 20.21
N GLY A 128 1.97 -8.12 20.81
CA GLY A 128 0.71 -8.66 20.28
C GLY A 128 0.38 -8.10 18.90
N GLY A 129 0.59 -6.79 18.69
CA GLY A 129 0.47 -6.15 17.39
C GLY A 129 1.45 -6.71 16.36
N ARG A 130 2.73 -6.90 16.74
CA ARG A 130 3.75 -7.50 15.85
C ARG A 130 3.42 -8.94 15.49
N LEU A 131 2.90 -9.74 16.42
CA LEU A 131 2.42 -11.08 16.16
C LEU A 131 1.29 -11.07 15.12
N VAL A 132 0.32 -10.17 15.27
CA VAL A 132 -0.81 -9.99 14.34
C VAL A 132 -0.32 -9.64 12.93
N GLU A 133 0.66 -8.74 12.81
CA GLU A 133 1.27 -8.40 11.52
C GLU A 133 1.97 -9.60 10.88
N ARG A 134 2.77 -10.33 11.65
CA ARG A 134 3.48 -11.53 11.18
C ARG A 134 2.55 -12.65 10.73
N MET A 135 1.42 -12.83 11.42
CA MET A 135 0.52 -13.95 11.18
C MET A 135 -0.54 -13.69 10.10
N GLY A 136 -0.69 -12.44 9.63
CA GLY A 136 -1.70 -12.09 8.63
C GLY A 136 -1.65 -12.98 7.39
N ASP A 137 -0.46 -13.15 6.82
CA ASP A 137 -0.26 -13.95 5.60
C ASP A 137 -0.41 -15.45 5.83
N ALA A 138 -0.13 -15.93 7.06
CA ALA A 138 -0.27 -17.35 7.41
C ALA A 138 -1.73 -17.84 7.37
N PHE A 139 -2.70 -16.94 7.45
CA PHE A 139 -4.12 -17.28 7.32
C PHE A 139 -4.68 -17.08 5.90
N ALA A 140 -3.92 -16.51 4.97
CA ALA A 140 -4.37 -16.37 3.59
C ALA A 140 -4.64 -17.75 2.96
N ALA A 141 -5.72 -17.88 2.19
CA ALA A 141 -6.03 -19.13 1.49
C ALA A 141 -5.10 -19.40 0.30
N TYR A 142 -4.39 -18.38 -0.17
CA TYR A 142 -3.50 -18.41 -1.31
C TYR A 142 -2.50 -17.27 -1.20
N ALA A 143 -1.32 -17.44 -1.81
CA ALA A 143 -0.33 -16.39 -1.94
C ALA A 143 -0.82 -15.28 -2.88
N GLU A 144 -0.35 -14.05 -2.64
CA GLU A 144 -0.63 -12.94 -3.56
C GLU A 144 -0.19 -13.26 -4.98
N VAL A 145 -0.97 -12.78 -5.96
CA VAL A 145 -0.72 -13.10 -7.37
C VAL A 145 -1.11 -11.95 -8.27
N LEU A 146 -0.23 -11.60 -9.20
CA LEU A 146 -0.51 -10.58 -10.19
C LEU A 146 -1.51 -11.11 -11.23
N VAL A 147 -2.65 -10.43 -11.37
CA VAL A 147 -3.73 -10.77 -12.31
C VAL A 147 -4.16 -9.54 -13.09
N CYS A 148 -5.01 -9.73 -14.10
CA CYS A 148 -5.58 -8.60 -14.82
C CYS A 148 -6.68 -7.93 -13.97
N GLU A 149 -6.91 -6.64 -14.20
CA GLU A 149 -7.94 -5.86 -13.47
C GLU A 149 -9.33 -6.53 -13.55
N ASP A 150 -9.67 -7.18 -14.65
CA ASP A 150 -10.96 -7.86 -14.79
C ASP A 150 -11.11 -9.05 -13.85
N CYS A 151 -10.05 -9.85 -13.63
CA CYS A 151 -10.09 -10.96 -12.68
C CYS A 151 -10.26 -10.46 -11.25
N ASN A 152 -9.56 -9.38 -10.90
CA ASN A 152 -9.71 -8.70 -9.60
C ASN A 152 -11.13 -8.14 -9.42
N ASN A 153 -11.71 -7.53 -10.46
CA ASN A 153 -13.09 -7.03 -10.41
C ASN A 153 -14.11 -8.17 -10.32
N ALA A 154 -13.86 -9.31 -10.98
CA ALA A 154 -14.73 -10.48 -10.91
C ALA A 154 -14.83 -11.04 -9.49
N ASP A 155 -13.75 -11.01 -8.70
CA ASP A 155 -13.80 -11.34 -7.27
C ASP A 155 -14.79 -10.44 -6.52
N SER A 156 -14.67 -9.11 -6.69
CA SER A 156 -15.58 -8.15 -6.04
C SER A 156 -17.05 -8.34 -6.43
N GLU A 157 -17.34 -8.60 -7.71
CA GLU A 157 -18.71 -8.86 -8.18
C GLU A 157 -19.23 -10.22 -7.69
N ALA A 158 -18.40 -11.27 -7.70
CA ALA A 158 -18.75 -12.58 -7.18
C ALA A 158 -19.11 -12.55 -5.69
N LYS A 159 -18.38 -11.76 -4.88
CA LYS A 159 -18.70 -11.59 -3.45
C LYS A 159 -20.09 -11.00 -3.23
N LYS A 160 -20.47 -10.00 -4.04
CA LYS A 160 -21.79 -9.37 -3.97
C LYS A 160 -22.90 -10.37 -4.32
N LEU A 161 -22.71 -11.12 -5.41
CA LEU A 161 -23.67 -12.12 -5.88
C LEU A 161 -23.85 -13.26 -4.87
N ALA A 162 -22.75 -13.81 -4.37
CA ALA A 162 -22.76 -14.91 -3.39
C ALA A 162 -23.04 -14.45 -1.95
N ARG A 163 -23.14 -13.13 -1.71
CA ARG A 163 -23.28 -12.50 -0.38
C ARG A 163 -22.22 -12.98 0.61
N SER A 164 -20.99 -13.19 0.14
CA SER A 164 -19.90 -13.65 0.98
C SER A 164 -19.40 -12.53 1.92
N PRO A 165 -18.77 -12.87 3.05
CA PRO A 165 -18.19 -11.89 3.97
C PRO A 165 -17.14 -10.97 3.34
N SER A 166 -16.97 -9.76 3.88
CA SER A 166 -16.11 -8.72 3.31
C SER A 166 -14.62 -9.08 3.27
N TYR A 167 -14.16 -9.88 4.23
CA TYR A 167 -12.76 -10.32 4.29
C TYR A 167 -12.48 -11.57 3.46
N PHE A 168 -13.51 -12.26 2.94
CA PHE A 168 -13.29 -13.39 2.05
C PHE A 168 -12.84 -12.89 0.68
N SER A 169 -11.91 -13.58 0.03
CA SER A 169 -11.55 -13.39 -1.39
C SER A 169 -11.48 -14.74 -2.10
N PHE A 170 -12.00 -14.82 -3.33
CA PHE A 170 -11.89 -16.00 -4.17
C PHE A 170 -10.45 -16.13 -4.71
N SER A 171 -9.84 -17.29 -4.59
CA SER A 171 -8.56 -17.60 -5.24
C SER A 171 -8.68 -17.59 -6.77
N ILE A 172 -7.56 -17.51 -7.50
CA ILE A 172 -7.59 -17.55 -8.97
C ILE A 172 -8.21 -18.83 -9.53
N GLY A 173 -8.04 -19.97 -8.85
CA GLY A 173 -8.67 -21.23 -9.24
C GLY A 173 -10.19 -21.18 -9.07
N GLN A 174 -10.68 -20.49 -8.05
CA GLN A 174 -12.11 -20.27 -7.82
C GLN A 174 -12.68 -19.24 -8.81
N ILE A 175 -12.00 -18.11 -9.03
CA ILE A 175 -12.40 -17.09 -10.01
C ILE A 175 -12.54 -17.71 -11.41
N ARG A 176 -11.58 -18.54 -11.84
CA ARG A 176 -11.64 -19.21 -13.15
C ARG A 176 -12.91 -20.04 -13.34
N ARG A 177 -13.45 -20.64 -12.28
CA ARG A 177 -14.67 -21.47 -12.34
C ARG A 177 -15.93 -20.64 -12.53
N LEU A 178 -15.95 -19.39 -12.05
CA LEU A 178 -17.13 -18.53 -12.00
C LEU A 178 -17.18 -17.44 -13.10
N ILE A 179 -16.11 -17.25 -13.88
CA ILE A 179 -16.06 -16.27 -14.96
C ILE A 179 -16.26 -16.87 -16.36
N ARG A 180 -16.76 -16.05 -17.28
CA ARG A 180 -16.54 -16.19 -18.72
C ARG A 180 -15.66 -15.05 -19.22
N SER A 181 -14.54 -15.40 -19.83
CA SER A 181 -13.60 -14.45 -20.43
C SER A 181 -13.90 -14.22 -21.90
N ALA A 182 -13.73 -12.99 -22.35
CA ALA A 182 -13.71 -12.62 -23.76
C ALA A 182 -12.60 -11.58 -23.98
N ASP A 183 -12.01 -11.58 -25.16
CA ASP A 183 -10.95 -10.63 -25.50
C ASP A 183 -11.51 -9.21 -25.52
N HIS A 184 -10.72 -8.28 -25.00
CA HIS A 184 -11.00 -6.84 -24.95
C HIS A 184 -12.30 -6.46 -24.22
N ARG A 185 -12.84 -7.36 -23.38
CA ARG A 185 -14.07 -7.16 -22.63
C ARG A 185 -13.91 -7.54 -21.15
N PRO A 186 -14.67 -6.91 -20.24
CA PRO A 186 -14.74 -7.34 -18.85
C PRO A 186 -15.23 -8.79 -18.72
N HIS A 187 -14.87 -9.45 -17.63
CA HIS A 187 -15.40 -10.77 -17.32
C HIS A 187 -16.90 -10.73 -17.00
N LEU A 188 -17.62 -11.74 -17.46
CA LEU A 188 -18.98 -12.02 -17.01
C LEU A 188 -18.91 -13.01 -15.84
N VAL A 189 -19.46 -12.64 -14.69
CA VAL A 189 -19.54 -13.52 -13.51
C VAL A 189 -20.87 -14.28 -13.55
N GLU A 190 -20.82 -15.60 -13.43
CA GLU A 190 -22.01 -16.47 -13.40
C GLU A 190 -22.54 -16.59 -11.96
N PRO A 191 -23.74 -16.04 -11.61
CA PRO A 191 -24.22 -15.99 -10.22
C PRO A 191 -24.31 -17.36 -9.54
N ALA A 192 -24.93 -18.34 -10.20
CA ALA A 192 -25.09 -19.69 -9.66
C ALA A 192 -23.74 -20.38 -9.38
N ARG A 193 -22.70 -20.07 -10.17
CA ARG A 193 -21.36 -20.60 -9.95
C ARG A 193 -20.67 -19.89 -8.78
N ALA A 194 -20.83 -18.57 -8.66
CA ALA A 194 -20.29 -17.81 -7.52
C ALA A 194 -20.87 -18.33 -6.19
N GLU A 195 -22.19 -18.53 -6.12
CA GLU A 195 -22.85 -19.11 -4.93
C GLU A 195 -22.32 -20.50 -4.60
N LYS A 196 -22.22 -21.39 -5.60
CA LYS A 196 -21.69 -22.75 -5.40
C LYS A 196 -20.25 -22.75 -4.90
N VAL A 197 -19.38 -21.96 -5.54
CA VAL A 197 -17.96 -21.87 -5.17
C VAL A 197 -17.79 -21.27 -3.77
N TRP A 198 -18.64 -20.31 -3.39
CA TRP A 198 -18.66 -19.79 -2.03
C TRP A 198 -19.09 -20.85 -1.02
N ALA A 199 -20.17 -21.59 -1.29
CA ALA A 199 -20.65 -22.65 -0.40
C ALA A 199 -19.58 -23.72 -0.14
N GLU A 200 -18.77 -24.05 -1.15
CA GLU A 200 -17.61 -24.96 -1.00
C GLU A 200 -16.49 -24.36 -0.13
N ALA A 201 -16.25 -23.04 -0.22
CA ALA A 201 -15.18 -22.34 0.49
C ALA A 201 -15.54 -21.92 1.93
N GLU A 202 -16.84 -21.77 2.21
CA GLU A 202 -17.37 -21.23 3.45
C GLU A 202 -16.89 -21.97 4.71
N PRO A 203 -16.86 -23.33 4.75
CA PRO A 203 -16.40 -24.04 5.95
C PRO A 203 -14.95 -23.71 6.31
N ALA A 204 -14.05 -23.66 5.33
CA ALA A 204 -12.65 -23.31 5.54
C ALA A 204 -12.49 -21.84 5.95
N TYR A 205 -13.27 -20.93 5.37
CA TYR A 205 -13.30 -19.53 5.80
C TYR A 205 -13.74 -19.40 7.27
N LYS A 206 -14.83 -20.05 7.67
CA LYS A 206 -15.32 -20.03 9.06
C LYS A 206 -14.27 -20.58 10.04
N LEU A 207 -13.55 -21.63 9.66
CA LEU A 207 -12.47 -22.17 10.48
C LEU A 207 -11.33 -21.16 10.65
N ARG A 208 -10.87 -20.53 9.57
CA ARG A 208 -9.83 -19.49 9.63
C ARG A 208 -10.26 -18.31 10.52
N MET A 209 -11.51 -17.85 10.40
CA MET A 209 -12.02 -16.77 11.25
C MET A 209 -12.06 -17.16 12.74
N LYS A 210 -12.35 -18.42 13.08
CA LYS A 210 -12.27 -18.91 14.47
C LYS A 210 -10.83 -18.86 15.01
N LEU A 211 -9.86 -19.29 14.21
CA LEU A 211 -8.44 -19.25 14.57
C LEU A 211 -7.94 -17.81 14.71
N ILE A 212 -8.25 -16.95 13.74
CA ILE A 212 -7.98 -15.51 13.80
C ILE A 212 -8.51 -14.91 15.09
N SER A 213 -9.77 -15.20 15.45
CA SER A 213 -10.38 -14.67 16.68
C SER A 213 -9.65 -15.15 17.94
N ALA A 214 -9.16 -16.39 17.96
CA ALA A 214 -8.43 -16.93 19.10
C ALA A 214 -7.06 -16.25 19.27
N VAL A 215 -6.30 -16.12 18.17
CA VAL A 215 -4.99 -15.48 18.21
C VAL A 215 -5.13 -14.00 18.52
N ALA A 216 -6.09 -13.31 17.92
CA ALA A 216 -6.38 -11.91 18.19
C ALA A 216 -6.65 -11.64 19.67
N ARG A 217 -7.41 -12.52 20.35
CA ARG A 217 -7.64 -12.41 21.80
C ARG A 217 -6.36 -12.60 22.60
N ALA A 218 -5.57 -13.63 22.29
CA ALA A 218 -4.29 -13.85 22.97
C ALA A 218 -3.34 -12.67 22.78
N ALA A 219 -3.25 -12.13 21.56
CA ALA A 219 -2.47 -10.95 21.22
C ALA A 219 -2.92 -9.69 21.98
N ALA A 220 -4.23 -9.53 22.19
CA ALA A 220 -4.81 -8.34 22.83
C ALA A 220 -4.66 -8.31 24.36
N THR A 221 -4.24 -9.40 24.99
CA THR A 221 -4.14 -9.53 26.45
C THR A 221 -2.78 -10.04 26.91
N ASP A 222 -1.75 -9.92 26.07
CA ASP A 222 -0.39 -10.42 26.33
C ASP A 222 -0.33 -11.92 26.68
N ALA A 223 -1.35 -12.68 26.30
CA ALA A 223 -1.44 -14.13 26.52
C ALA A 223 -0.88 -14.91 25.32
N HIS A 224 0.01 -14.28 24.56
CA HIS A 224 0.60 -14.82 23.34
C HIS A 224 2.00 -15.39 23.58
N TRP A 225 2.48 -16.19 22.64
CA TRP A 225 3.80 -16.85 22.70
C TRP A 225 4.88 -16.15 21.85
N TYR A 226 4.57 -15.00 21.27
CA TYR A 226 5.53 -14.26 20.47
C TYR A 226 6.57 -13.56 21.34
N GLU A 227 7.84 -13.88 21.11
CA GLU A 227 8.98 -13.21 21.72
C GLU A 227 9.78 -12.51 20.61
N PRO A 228 9.83 -11.17 20.59
CA PRO A 228 10.67 -10.46 19.63
C PRO A 228 12.14 -10.62 20.00
N HIS A 229 13.00 -10.87 19.00
CA HIS A 229 14.44 -10.76 19.19
C HIS A 229 14.91 -9.34 18.83
N ALA A 230 15.65 -8.69 19.73
CA ALA A 230 16.13 -7.32 19.56
C ALA A 230 17.11 -7.13 18.39
N ARG A 231 17.64 -8.22 17.83
CA ARG A 231 18.59 -8.19 16.73
C ARG A 231 17.82 -8.22 15.42
N ALA A 232 18.04 -7.21 14.58
CA ALA A 232 17.72 -7.33 13.16
C ALA A 232 18.35 -8.64 12.65
N ALA A 233 17.65 -9.37 11.79
CA ALA A 233 18.24 -10.46 11.04
C ALA A 233 19.22 -9.87 10.00
N ASP A 234 20.21 -9.11 10.45
CA ASP A 234 21.36 -8.77 9.64
C ASP A 234 22.05 -10.10 9.37
N PRO A 235 22.04 -10.60 8.11
CA PRO A 235 22.87 -11.72 7.79
C PRO A 235 24.29 -11.32 8.19
N ILE A 236 24.94 -12.11 9.04
CA ILE A 236 26.38 -12.01 9.23
C ILE A 236 26.95 -12.03 7.82
N PRO A 237 27.65 -10.99 7.35
CA PRO A 237 28.11 -10.93 5.97
C PRO A 237 29.10 -12.06 5.75
N VAL A 238 28.61 -13.17 5.20
CA VAL A 238 29.46 -14.23 4.65
C VAL A 238 29.97 -13.67 3.34
N PHE A 239 31.22 -13.19 3.32
CA PHE A 239 31.94 -12.88 2.10
C PHE A 239 31.82 -14.08 1.14
N GLY A 240 31.00 -13.99 0.08
CA GLY A 240 30.97 -15.05 -0.92
C GLY A 240 29.70 -15.27 -1.76
N LEU A 241 28.60 -14.54 -1.56
CA LEU A 241 27.39 -14.75 -2.39
C LEU A 241 26.82 -13.44 -2.94
N THR A 242 27.54 -12.81 -3.85
CA THR A 242 26.92 -11.92 -4.83
C THR A 242 27.08 -12.55 -6.20
N ARG A 243 26.15 -13.45 -6.56
CA ARG A 243 25.82 -13.59 -7.99
C ARG A 243 25.26 -12.24 -8.41
N ARG A 244 26.12 -11.37 -8.95
CA ARG A 244 25.70 -10.22 -9.75
C ARG A 244 24.96 -10.79 -10.96
N SER A 245 23.65 -10.98 -10.87
CA SER A 245 22.89 -11.17 -12.09
C SER A 245 22.96 -9.86 -12.87
N PHE A 246 22.98 -9.92 -14.21
CA PHE A 246 22.97 -8.70 -15.02
C PHE A 246 21.75 -7.81 -14.72
N GLU A 247 20.63 -8.40 -14.26
CA GLU A 247 19.47 -7.64 -13.79
C GLU A 247 19.78 -6.80 -12.55
N SER A 248 20.65 -7.28 -11.66
CA SER A 248 21.11 -6.50 -10.49
C SER A 248 21.99 -5.31 -10.87
N GLU A 249 22.75 -5.40 -11.97
CA GLU A 249 23.53 -4.27 -12.48
C GLU A 249 22.65 -3.24 -13.21
N ILE A 250 21.61 -3.67 -13.93
CA ILE A 250 20.62 -2.74 -14.51
C ILE A 250 19.83 -2.03 -13.39
N ALA A 251 19.42 -2.76 -12.34
CA ALA A 251 18.70 -2.22 -11.19
C ALA A 251 19.53 -1.21 -10.38
N ARG A 252 20.87 -1.29 -10.43
CA ARG A 252 21.76 -0.29 -9.85
C ARG A 252 21.63 1.08 -10.54
N TRP A 253 21.41 1.09 -11.85
CA TRP A 253 21.40 2.31 -12.65
C TRP A 253 19.99 2.90 -12.85
N ALA A 254 18.96 2.06 -12.81
CA ALA A 254 17.57 2.49 -12.95
C ALA A 254 16.79 2.24 -11.67
N TYR A 255 16.53 3.30 -10.89
CA TYR A 255 15.55 3.23 -9.82
C TYR A 255 14.18 2.89 -10.38
N ALA A 256 13.49 1.93 -9.75
CA ALA A 256 12.19 1.44 -10.21
C ALA A 256 11.18 2.56 -10.41
N ASP A 257 11.00 3.44 -9.43
CA ASP A 257 9.98 4.50 -9.47
C ASP A 257 10.18 5.51 -10.63
N PRO A 258 11.35 6.14 -10.81
CA PRO A 258 11.64 6.98 -11.98
C PRO A 258 11.49 6.24 -13.31
N LEU A 259 11.99 5.00 -13.41
CA LEU A 259 11.90 4.21 -14.63
C LEU A 259 10.45 3.97 -15.04
N LEU A 260 9.62 3.49 -14.09
CA LEU A 260 8.21 3.22 -14.34
C LEU A 260 7.46 4.48 -14.79
N ARG A 261 7.78 5.65 -14.19
CA ARG A 261 7.19 6.93 -14.62
C ARG A 261 7.58 7.29 -16.05
N THR A 262 8.86 7.14 -16.41
CA THR A 262 9.36 7.45 -17.76
C THR A 262 8.77 6.51 -18.82
N LEU A 263 8.59 5.24 -18.49
CA LEU A 263 7.94 4.26 -19.38
C LEU A 263 6.42 4.47 -19.53
N GLY A 264 5.83 5.46 -18.85
CA GLY A 264 4.45 5.86 -19.06
C GLY A 264 3.47 5.33 -18.02
N VAL A 265 3.89 5.09 -16.76
CA VAL A 265 2.92 5.00 -15.65
C VAL A 265 2.17 6.31 -15.54
N ILE A 266 0.97 6.35 -16.14
CA ILE A 266 0.05 7.47 -16.11
C ILE A 266 -1.18 7.00 -15.35
N THR A 267 -1.20 7.33 -14.06
CA THR A 267 -2.45 7.23 -13.30
C THR A 267 -3.24 8.49 -13.58
N LYS A 268 -4.30 8.41 -14.38
CA LYS A 268 -5.21 9.55 -14.57
C LYS A 268 -5.96 9.83 -13.28
N VAL A 269 -5.36 10.65 -12.42
CA VAL A 269 -6.02 11.17 -11.23
C VAL A 269 -7.11 12.11 -11.72
N SER A 270 -8.38 11.80 -11.43
CA SER A 270 -9.48 12.73 -11.67
C SER A 270 -9.18 14.04 -10.95
N ALA A 271 -9.46 15.18 -11.60
CA ALA A 271 -9.35 16.48 -10.95
C ALA A 271 -10.02 16.41 -9.57
N PRO A 272 -9.30 16.74 -8.47
CA PRO A 272 -9.86 16.62 -7.15
C PRO A 272 -11.08 17.52 -7.07
N ASN A 273 -12.24 16.95 -6.76
CA ASN A 273 -13.42 17.75 -6.47
C ASN A 273 -13.21 18.42 -5.10
N LEU A 274 -12.59 19.60 -5.11
CA LEU A 274 -12.22 20.37 -3.93
C LEU A 274 -13.45 20.82 -3.11
N SER A 275 -14.65 20.82 -3.69
CA SER A 275 -15.90 21.12 -2.98
C SER A 275 -16.60 19.88 -2.44
N ARG A 276 -16.13 18.67 -2.74
CA ARG A 276 -16.75 17.41 -2.27
C ARG A 276 -16.89 17.37 -0.75
N TRP A 277 -15.91 17.87 0.01
CA TRP A 277 -16.00 17.90 1.47
C TRP A 277 -17.13 18.81 1.99
N ARG A 278 -17.55 19.82 1.21
CA ARG A 278 -18.70 20.70 1.52
C ARG A 278 -20.03 20.08 1.10
N GLN A 279 -20.02 19.20 0.10
CA GLN A 279 -21.22 18.58 -0.49
C GLN A 279 -21.57 17.25 0.17
N VAL A 280 -20.60 16.57 0.77
CA VAL A 280 -20.81 15.29 1.45
C VAL A 280 -21.08 15.55 2.91
N ALA A 281 -22.27 15.16 3.37
CA ALA A 281 -22.58 15.10 4.80
C ALA A 281 -21.54 14.22 5.51
N GLN A 282 -20.77 14.83 6.41
CA GLN A 282 -19.76 14.10 7.17
C GLN A 282 -20.47 13.20 8.18
N LYS A 283 -20.18 11.90 8.14
CA LYS A 283 -20.69 10.99 9.15
C LYS A 283 -20.02 11.32 10.48
N PRO A 284 -20.75 11.32 11.60
CA PRO A 284 -20.14 11.45 12.91
C PRO A 284 -19.09 10.34 13.10
N GLY A 285 -17.97 10.70 13.72
CA GLY A 285 -16.93 9.73 14.07
C GLY A 285 -17.46 8.68 15.04
N LYS A 286 -16.81 7.51 15.08
CA LYS A 286 -17.10 6.52 16.11
C LYS A 286 -16.63 7.04 17.47
N GLN A 287 -17.33 6.64 18.52
CA GLN A 287 -16.91 6.89 19.89
C GLN A 287 -15.55 6.20 20.15
N LEU A 288 -14.68 6.87 20.89
CA LEU A 288 -13.39 6.30 21.28
C LEU A 288 -13.59 5.23 22.36
N PRO A 289 -12.89 4.08 22.26
CA PRO A 289 -12.85 3.08 23.32
C PRO A 289 -12.31 3.66 24.63
N ALA A 290 -12.74 3.11 25.78
CA ALA A 290 -12.25 3.57 27.09
C ALA A 290 -10.72 3.42 27.26
N ASN A 291 -10.13 2.45 26.57
CA ASN A 291 -8.69 2.19 26.55
C ASN A 291 -7.98 2.71 25.29
N TYR A 292 -8.53 3.71 24.61
CA TYR A 292 -7.99 4.21 23.33
C TYR A 292 -6.51 4.61 23.40
N LEU A 293 -6.00 5.10 24.53
CA LEU A 293 -4.59 5.47 24.69
C LEU A 293 -3.64 4.27 24.57
N ALA A 294 -4.01 3.14 25.20
CA ALA A 294 -3.22 1.91 25.10
C ALA A 294 -3.24 1.36 23.67
N MET A 295 -4.41 1.40 23.02
CA MET A 295 -4.57 1.02 21.62
C MET A 295 -3.76 1.92 20.68
N LEU A 296 -3.74 3.23 20.95
CA LEU A 296 -2.98 4.21 20.16
C LEU A 296 -1.46 3.98 20.27
N ARG A 297 -0.96 3.71 21.47
CA ARG A 297 0.48 3.49 21.73
C ARG A 297 1.00 2.16 21.20
N THR A 298 0.14 1.15 21.19
CA THR A 298 0.44 -0.15 20.58
C THR A 298 0.87 -0.02 19.12
N GLU A 299 0.31 0.96 18.42
CA GLU A 299 0.73 1.35 17.09
C GLU A 299 1.91 2.33 17.16
N GLU A 300 3.14 1.83 17.16
CA GLU A 300 4.37 2.60 17.46
C GLU A 300 4.50 3.93 16.70
N SER A 301 4.04 4.01 15.45
CA SER A 301 4.05 5.26 14.68
C SER A 301 3.08 6.32 15.22
N HIS A 302 1.91 5.89 15.68
CA HIS A 302 0.89 6.75 16.27
C HIS A 302 1.24 7.08 17.73
N GLY A 303 1.77 6.11 18.48
CA GLY A 303 2.34 6.32 19.82
C GLY A 303 3.43 7.39 19.82
N ARG A 304 4.42 7.28 18.93
CA ARG A 304 5.47 8.31 18.78
C ARG A 304 4.91 9.68 18.38
N SER A 305 3.96 9.72 17.45
CA SER A 305 3.32 10.97 17.04
C SER A 305 2.55 11.62 18.18
N TRP A 306 1.89 10.82 19.01
CA TRP A 306 1.24 11.25 20.22
C TRP A 306 2.27 11.83 21.20
N GLU A 307 3.31 11.09 21.55
CA GLU A 307 4.29 11.48 22.57
C GLU A 307 5.15 12.68 22.18
N ALA A 308 5.30 12.96 20.88
CA ALA A 308 6.00 14.13 20.38
C ALA A 308 5.34 15.48 20.77
N LEU A 309 4.11 15.47 21.30
CA LEU A 309 3.40 16.67 21.73
C LEU A 309 3.15 16.71 23.24
N PRO A 310 3.28 17.90 23.87
CA PRO A 310 2.92 18.07 25.27
C PRO A 310 1.42 17.85 25.51
N GLU A 311 1.04 17.54 26.75
CA GLU A 311 -0.36 17.21 27.11
C GLU A 311 -1.34 18.36 26.82
N GLY A 312 -0.92 19.59 27.08
CA GLY A 312 -1.72 20.80 26.84
C GLY A 312 -1.70 21.30 25.39
N TRP A 313 -1.15 20.54 24.45
CA TRP A 313 -1.09 20.97 23.06
C TRP A 313 -2.49 21.09 22.42
N CYS A 314 -2.71 22.18 21.71
CA CYS A 314 -3.88 22.42 20.86
C CYS A 314 -3.45 22.77 19.44
N CYS A 315 -4.26 22.38 18.46
CA CYS A 315 -4.02 22.73 17.07
C CYS A 315 -4.04 24.26 16.88
N PRO A 316 -3.00 24.90 16.32
CA PRO A 316 -2.97 26.36 16.15
C PRO A 316 -4.02 26.87 15.16
N VAL A 317 -4.55 26.00 14.29
CA VAL A 317 -5.55 26.36 13.27
C VAL A 317 -6.97 26.16 13.78
N CYS A 318 -7.30 24.96 14.26
CA CYS A 318 -8.69 24.62 14.64
C CYS A 318 -8.92 24.61 16.16
N ARG A 319 -7.90 24.91 16.97
CA ARG A 319 -7.91 24.96 18.45
C ARG A 319 -8.33 23.69 19.19
N ARG A 320 -8.71 22.62 18.48
CA ARG A 320 -8.92 21.29 19.06
C ARG A 320 -7.67 20.84 19.80
N SER A 321 -7.88 20.33 21.01
CA SER A 321 -6.87 19.68 21.82
C SER A 321 -6.36 18.40 21.15
N LYS A 322 -5.22 17.93 21.63
CA LYS A 322 -4.63 16.64 21.22
C LYS A 322 -5.63 15.47 21.30
N ASN A 323 -6.44 15.41 22.36
CA ASN A 323 -7.45 14.37 22.57
C ASN A 323 -8.60 14.44 21.54
N GLU A 324 -9.05 15.64 21.18
CA GLU A 324 -10.15 15.86 20.21
C GLU A 324 -9.75 15.58 18.75
N LEU A 325 -8.47 15.30 18.50
CA LEU A 325 -7.97 14.90 17.18
C LEU A 325 -7.87 13.38 17.02
N VAL A 326 -8.00 12.60 18.09
CA VAL A 326 -7.97 11.14 18.03
C VAL A 326 -9.28 10.63 17.45
N TYR A 327 -9.21 9.64 16.56
CA TYR A 327 -10.40 9.02 15.98
C TYR A 327 -10.19 7.53 15.72
N VAL A 328 -11.30 6.80 15.59
CA VAL A 328 -11.29 5.39 15.16
C VAL A 328 -11.41 5.31 13.65
N GLY A 329 -10.37 4.77 13.00
CA GLY A 329 -10.30 4.56 11.56
C GLY A 329 -10.90 3.23 11.09
N GLY A 330 -10.46 2.78 9.92
CA GLY A 330 -10.78 1.46 9.39
C GLY A 330 -10.29 0.34 10.32
N GLN A 331 -10.94 -0.82 10.27
CA GLN A 331 -10.59 -2.00 11.09
C GLN A 331 -10.58 -1.75 12.61
N GLY A 332 -11.22 -0.69 13.11
CA GLY A 332 -11.22 -0.37 14.55
C GLY A 332 -9.92 0.27 15.07
N LYS A 333 -8.98 0.62 14.17
CA LYS A 333 -7.69 1.21 14.54
C LYS A 333 -7.88 2.60 15.17
N VAL A 334 -7.27 2.85 16.32
CA VAL A 334 -7.22 4.19 16.92
C VAL A 334 -6.07 4.97 16.29
N ILE A 335 -6.37 6.15 15.74
CA ILE A 335 -5.41 6.94 14.95
C ILE A 335 -5.22 8.32 15.58
N PHE A 336 -3.95 8.67 15.72
CA PHE A 336 -3.48 10.04 15.87
C PHE A 336 -2.40 10.27 14.83
N ALA A 337 -2.63 11.21 13.92
CA ALA A 337 -1.69 11.51 12.85
C ALA A 337 -1.52 13.02 12.72
N MET A 338 -0.27 13.46 12.78
CA MET A 338 0.11 14.81 12.46
C MET A 338 0.95 14.84 11.21
N ARG A 339 0.76 15.88 10.40
CA ARG A 339 1.69 16.21 9.33
C ARG A 339 2.47 17.43 9.74
N LEU A 340 3.75 17.25 9.98
CA LEU A 340 4.69 18.37 10.06
C LEU A 340 4.72 19.04 8.69
N VAL A 341 4.35 20.31 8.63
CA VAL A 341 4.56 21.13 7.44
C VAL A 341 6.03 21.51 7.42
N THR A 342 6.87 20.65 6.85
CA THR A 342 8.27 21.02 6.57
C THR A 342 8.31 21.94 5.35
N ALA A 343 9.02 23.07 5.44
CA ALA A 343 9.10 24.12 4.43
C ALA A 343 9.49 23.65 3.01
N ARG A 344 10.06 22.45 2.84
CA ARG A 344 10.44 21.88 1.53
C ARG A 344 9.32 21.72 0.48
N ARG A 345 8.03 21.88 0.84
CA ARG A 345 6.90 21.77 -0.12
C ARG A 345 6.25 23.09 -0.53
N LEU A 346 6.65 24.20 0.06
CA LEU A 346 6.28 25.53 -0.40
C LEU A 346 7.54 26.07 -1.06
N GLY A 347 7.55 26.31 -2.36
CA GLY A 347 8.71 26.87 -3.09
C GLY A 347 9.02 28.32 -2.68
N VAL A 348 9.20 28.56 -1.38
CA VAL A 348 9.52 29.84 -0.78
C VAL A 348 11.00 29.77 -0.46
N THR A 349 11.77 30.57 -1.19
CA THR A 349 13.20 30.76 -0.98
C THR A 349 13.47 31.40 0.38
N ASP A 350 14.62 31.02 0.94
CA ASP A 350 15.01 30.99 2.34
C ASP A 350 15.31 32.36 2.99
N ALA A 351 14.59 33.43 2.63
CA ALA A 351 15.00 34.79 3.03
C ALA A 351 14.27 35.38 4.25
N HIS A 352 13.10 34.89 4.67
CA HIS A 352 12.29 35.59 5.70
C HIS A 352 11.59 34.73 6.75
N LEU A 353 12.00 33.48 6.97
CA LEU A 353 11.54 32.73 8.14
C LEU A 353 12.59 32.81 9.24
N GLN A 354 12.49 33.84 10.09
CA GLN A 354 13.05 33.70 11.43
C GLN A 354 12.33 32.54 12.11
N PRO A 355 13.05 31.57 12.70
CA PRO A 355 12.42 30.51 13.45
C PRO A 355 11.68 31.14 14.62
N LEU A 356 10.39 30.84 14.76
CA LEU A 356 9.67 31.03 16.03
C LEU A 356 10.36 30.14 17.07
N ARG A 357 11.42 30.67 17.68
CA ARG A 357 11.91 30.23 18.99
C ARG A 357 10.76 30.50 19.96
N ILE A 358 10.16 29.43 20.44
CA ILE A 358 9.40 29.49 21.68
C ILE A 358 10.46 29.57 22.77
N ASP A 359 10.82 30.77 23.18
CA ASP A 359 11.73 30.98 24.30
C ASP A 359 11.03 30.53 25.58
N ALA A 360 11.56 29.45 26.16
CA ALA A 360 11.24 29.01 27.51
C ALA A 360 12.10 29.83 28.49
N HIS A 361 11.62 30.99 28.93
CA HIS A 361 12.11 31.66 30.14
C HIS A 361 11.15 32.78 30.54
N GLU A 362 10.33 32.52 31.58
CA GLU A 362 10.03 33.45 32.69
C GLU A 362 9.09 32.75 33.67
N LEU A 363 9.69 31.89 34.50
CA LEU A 363 9.17 31.48 35.80
C LEU A 363 10.31 31.70 36.78
N GLU A 364 10.46 32.94 37.25
CA GLU A 364 11.23 33.21 38.46
C GLU A 364 10.32 32.94 39.67
N VAL A 365 10.69 31.90 40.42
CA VAL A 365 10.26 31.68 41.80
C VAL A 365 11.45 31.98 42.70
N GLY A 366 11.26 32.90 43.65
CA GLY A 366 12.13 33.14 44.80
C GLY A 366 11.84 34.54 45.35
N GLY A 367 11.40 34.78 46.58
CA GLY A 367 11.52 34.02 47.81
C GLY A 367 12.08 34.94 48.88
N GLY A 368 11.23 35.44 49.78
CA GLY A 368 11.58 35.86 51.15
C GLY A 368 12.00 37.32 51.39
N SER A 369 11.27 38.02 52.28
CA SER A 369 11.78 38.48 53.59
C SER A 369 10.75 39.33 54.35
N MET A 370 10.79 39.16 55.68
CA MET A 370 10.00 39.76 56.76
C MET A 370 9.91 41.31 56.85
N ARG A 371 8.98 41.72 57.73
CA ARG A 371 8.84 42.98 58.52
C ARG A 371 7.81 43.94 57.92
N ARG A 372 6.80 44.46 58.62
CA ARG A 372 6.41 44.47 60.05
C ARG A 372 4.91 44.22 60.17
#